data_AF-A0A7K0M7Z0-F1
#
_entry.id   AF-A0A7K0M7Z0-F1
#
_cell.length_a   1.000
_cell.length_b   1.000
_cell.length_c   1.000
_cell.angle_alpha   90.00
_cell.angle_beta   90.00
_cell.angle_gamma   90.00
#
_symmetry.space_group_name_H-M   'P 1'
#
loop_
_entity.id
_entity.type
_entity.pdbx_description
1 polymer ?
#
loop_
_entity_poly.entity_id
_entity_poly.type
_entity_poly.pdbx_seq_one_letter_code
_entity_poly.pdbx_strand_id
1 'polypeptide(L)' 'MCGRFVSTSTSLSIADFFSLDAVEEQLLEAGPRYNVAPTALVRVVLERGESRVLTACRWGLVPS' A
#
# COMPACT_ATOMS: atom_id res chain seq x y z
N MET A 1 -2.45 8.07 -18.64
CA MET A 1 -2.27 8.48 -17.24
C MET A 1 -3.43 7.89 -16.43
N CYS A 2 -3.19 6.96 -15.50
CA CYS A 2 -4.27 6.33 -14.72
C CYS A 2 -4.51 7.13 -13.43
N GLY A 3 -5.69 7.74 -13.29
CA GLY A 3 -6.05 8.57 -12.13
C GLY A 3 -6.95 7.88 -11.09
N ARG A 4 -7.36 6.64 -11.32
CA ARG A 4 -8.18 5.82 -10.41
C ARG A 4 -7.77 4.35 -10.47
N PHE A 5 -7.91 3.63 -9.36
CA PHE A 5 -7.70 2.18 -9.31
C PHE A 5 -8.50 1.51 -8.18
N VAL A 6 -8.46 0.18 -8.17
CA VAL A 6 -9.07 -0.69 -7.16
C VAL A 6 -7.98 -1.33 -6.31
N SER A 7 -8.18 -1.39 -4.99
CA SER A 7 -7.32 -2.06 -4.03
C SER A 7 -8.17 -2.91 -3.10
N THR A 8 -8.45 -4.15 -3.51
CA THR A 8 -9.37 -5.08 -2.84
C THR A 8 -8.68 -6.23 -2.13
N SER A 9 -7.44 -6.56 -2.48
CA SER A 9 -6.64 -7.58 -1.80
C SER A 9 -6.42 -7.22 -0.33
N THR A 10 -6.45 -8.23 0.53
CA THR A 10 -6.12 -8.07 1.95
C THR A 10 -4.64 -7.77 2.11
N SER A 11 -4.26 -7.11 3.20
CA SER A 11 -2.85 -6.79 3.47
C SER A 11 -1.99 -8.05 3.61
N LEU A 12 -2.55 -9.14 4.16
CA LEU A 12 -1.86 -10.43 4.26
C LEU A 12 -1.65 -11.10 2.90
N SER A 13 -2.62 -11.06 1.98
CA SER A 13 -2.40 -11.66 0.65
C SER A 13 -1.39 -10.87 -0.18
N ILE A 14 -1.32 -9.54 0.02
CA ILE A 14 -0.25 -8.70 -0.54
C ILE A 14 1.09 -9.09 0.11
N ALA A 15 1.11 -9.30 1.43
CA ALA A 15 2.32 -9.70 2.15
C ALA A 15 2.90 -11.02 1.64
N ASP A 16 2.06 -12.03 1.50
CA ASP A 16 2.44 -13.35 0.97
C ASP A 16 2.95 -13.24 -0.47
N PHE A 17 2.22 -12.53 -1.33
CA PHE A 17 2.56 -12.40 -2.75
C PHE A 17 3.92 -11.72 -2.98
N PHE A 18 4.25 -10.71 -2.17
CA PHE A 18 5.50 -9.96 -2.30
C PHE A 18 6.60 -10.41 -1.33
N SER A 19 6.35 -11.45 -0.52
CA SER A 19 7.25 -11.94 0.53
C SER A 19 7.71 -10.80 1.46
N LEU A 20 6.75 -10.09 2.05
CA LEU A 20 7.03 -8.95 2.94
C LEU A 20 7.47 -9.43 4.32
N ASP A 21 8.43 -8.72 4.92
CA ASP A 21 8.90 -8.99 6.28
C ASP A 21 7.93 -8.48 7.35
N ALA A 22 7.20 -7.41 7.02
CA ALA A 22 6.25 -6.80 7.94
C ALA A 22 5.11 -6.07 7.22
N VAL A 23 4.00 -5.93 7.94
CA VAL A 23 2.85 -5.11 7.57
C VAL A 23 2.62 -4.12 8.72
N GLU A 24 2.48 -2.84 8.41
CA GLU A 24 2.10 -1.85 9.41
C GLU A 24 0.74 -2.19 10.05
N GLU A 25 0.64 -2.07 11.37
CA GLU A 25 -0.53 -2.51 12.15
C GLU A 25 -1.84 -1.87 11.66
N GLN A 26 -1.83 -0.56 11.37
CA GLN A 26 -3.01 0.14 10.81
C GLN A 26 -3.51 -0.42 9.47
N LEU A 27 -2.71 -1.21 8.76
CA LEU A 27 -3.07 -1.80 7.49
C LEU A 27 -3.64 -3.22 7.62
N LEU A 28 -3.48 -3.90 8.75
CA LEU A 28 -3.97 -5.26 8.95
C LEU A 28 -5.49 -5.36 8.72
N GLU A 29 -6.23 -4.42 9.29
CA GLU A 29 -7.70 -4.35 9.21
C GLU A 29 -8.21 -3.45 8.07
N ALA A 30 -7.31 -3.01 7.18
CA ALA A 30 -7.71 -2.12 6.10
C ALA A 30 -8.60 -2.89 5.10
N GLY A 31 -9.83 -2.42 4.91
CA GLY A 31 -10.80 -3.05 4.01
C GLY A 31 -10.56 -2.80 2.51
N PRO A 32 -11.40 -3.40 1.65
CA PRO A 32 -11.33 -3.22 0.20
C PRO A 32 -11.72 -1.80 -0.22
N ARG A 33 -11.03 -1.25 -1.23
CA ARG A 33 -11.28 0.06 -1.82
C ARG A 33 -11.53 -0.06 -3.31
N TYR A 34 -12.77 0.20 -3.74
CA TYR A 34 -13.20 0.03 -5.14
C TYR A 34 -12.99 1.26 -6.01
N ASN A 35 -12.57 2.39 -5.43
CA ASN A 35 -12.37 3.63 -6.15
C ASN A 35 -11.35 4.53 -5.44
N VAL A 36 -10.08 4.16 -5.53
CA VAL A 36 -8.99 4.98 -4.99
C VAL A 36 -8.74 6.17 -5.90
N ALA A 37 -8.74 7.37 -5.32
CA ALA A 37 -8.50 8.64 -6.01
C ALA A 37 -7.13 9.24 -5.62
N PRO A 38 -6.59 10.20 -6.39
CA PRO A 38 -5.33 10.87 -6.08
C PRO A 38 -5.34 11.51 -4.68
N THR A 39 -4.17 11.72 -4.11
CA THR A 39 -3.92 12.24 -2.75
C THR A 39 -4.35 11.33 -1.58
N ALA A 40 -5.06 10.25 -1.85
CA ALA A 40 -5.36 9.26 -0.83
C ALA A 40 -4.09 8.60 -0.28
N LEU A 41 -4.12 8.19 0.99
CA LEU A 41 -3.16 7.22 1.51
C LEU A 41 -3.46 5.86 0.88
N VAL A 42 -2.43 5.21 0.35
CA VAL A 42 -2.53 3.92 -0.35
C VAL A 42 -1.49 2.96 0.20
N ARG A 43 -1.83 1.65 0.22
CA ARG A 43 -0.88 0.61 0.60
C ARG A 43 0.23 0.55 -0.45
N VAL A 44 1.47 0.61 -0.01
CA VAL A 44 2.68 0.57 -0.83
C VAL A 44 3.62 -0.48 -0.26
N VAL A 45 4.14 -1.32 -1.13
CA VAL A 45 5.29 -2.16 -0.82
C VAL A 45 6.52 -1.29 -0.90
N LEU A 46 7.19 -1.07 0.23
CA LEU A 46 8.38 -0.24 0.32
C LEU A 46 9.58 -1.10 0.73
N GLU A 47 10.65 -1.02 -0.06
CA GLU A 47 11.93 -1.63 0.26
C GLU A 47 12.86 -0.56 0.89
N ARG A 48 13.38 -0.84 2.08
CA ARG A 48 14.37 -0.01 2.79
C ARG A 48 15.50 -0.90 3.28
N GLY A 49 16.65 -0.82 2.60
CA GLY A 49 17.76 -1.74 2.86
C GLY A 49 17.36 -3.17 2.50
N GLU A 50 17.52 -4.10 3.43
CA GLU A 50 17.15 -5.51 3.24
C GLU A 50 15.71 -5.83 3.61
N SER A 51 14.94 -4.85 4.15
CA SER A 51 13.56 -5.09 4.58
C SER A 51 12.54 -4.57 3.57
N ARG A 52 11.53 -5.40 3.31
CA ARG A 52 10.37 -5.06 2.48
C ARG A 52 9.10 -5.08 3.32
N VAL A 53 8.44 -3.93 3.40
CA VAL A 53 7.28 -3.73 4.28
C VAL A 53 6.06 -3.21 3.53
N LEU A 54 4.87 -3.53 4.02
CA LEU A 54 3.63 -2.87 3.59
C LEU A 54 3.39 -1.63 4.45
N THR A 55 3.42 -0.46 3.83
CA THR A 55 3.24 0.85 4.48
C THR A 55 2.18 1.69 3.76
N ALA A 56 1.75 2.81 4.35
CA ALA A 56 0.86 3.77 3.73
C ALA A 56 1.62 5.01 3.21
N CYS A 57 1.48 5.30 1.91
CA CYS A 57 2.03 6.51 1.29
C CYS A 57 0.93 7.37 0.67
N ARG A 58 1.13 8.68 0.58
CA ARG A 58 0.26 9.57 -0.20
C ARG A 58 0.43 9.29 -1.69
N TRP A 59 -0.66 9.06 -2.40
CA TRP A 59 -0.64 8.97 -3.86
C TRP A 59 -0.52 10.37 -4.49
N GLY A 60 0.72 10.84 -4.63
CA GLY A 60 1.07 12.11 -5.23
C GLY A 60 2.38 12.62 -4.66
N LEU A 61 3.44 12.59 -5.48
CA LEU A 61 4.79 13.01 -5.11
C LEU A 61 4.82 14.50 -4.68
N VAL A 62 5.48 14.79 -3.57
CA VAL A 62 5.75 16.15 -3.08
C VAL A 62 7.28 16.30 -2.98
N PRO A 63 7.91 17.14 -3.81
CA PRO A 63 9.36 17.41 -3.74
C PRO A 63 9.76 18.08 -2.42
N SER A 64 11.03 17.89 -2.02
CA SER A 64 11.67 18.55 -0.88
C SER A 64 12.15 19.96 -1.21
#